data_AF-A0A9X1KSV3-F1
#
_entry.id   AF-A0A9X1KSV3-F1
#
_cell.length_a   1.000
_cell.length_b   1.000
_cell.length_c   1.000
_cell.angle_alpha   90.00
_cell.angle_beta   90.00
_cell.angle_gamma   90.00
#
_symmetry.space_group_name_H-M   'P 1'
#
loop_
_entity.id
_entity.type
_entity.pdbx_description
1 polymer ?
#
loop_
_entity_poly.entity_id
_entity_poly.type
_entity_poly.pdbx_seq_one_letter_code
_entity_poly.pdbx_strand_id
1 'polypeptide(L)' 'MIKVAVSGALGRMGTTIGRIVNEAPDMELVGGSDVRAGTLFGREVVP' A
#
# COMPACT_ATOMS: atom_id res chain seq x y z
N MET A 1 -12.54 -6.97 -8.52
CA MET A 1 -11.22 -6.79 -7.88
C MET A 1 -10.89 -5.31 -7.85
N ILE A 2 -10.91 -4.72 -6.66
CA ILE A 2 -10.65 -3.30 -6.45
C ILE A 2 -9.14 -3.10 -6.36
N LYS A 3 -8.59 -2.24 -7.21
CA LYS A 3 -7.16 -1.89 -7.19
C LYS A 3 -6.92 -0.72 -6.25
N VAL A 4 -6.02 -0.88 -5.29
CA VAL A 4 -5.77 0.12 -4.26
C VAL A 4 -4.31 0.55 -4.27
N ALA A 5 -4.09 1.86 -4.24
CA ALA A 5 -2.80 2.46 -3.93
C ALA A 5 -2.92 3.25 -2.62
N VAL A 6 -1.87 3.25 -1.80
CA VAL A 6 -1.86 3.92 -0.49
C VAL A 6 -0.94 5.14 -0.53
N SER A 7 -1.46 6.32 -0.19
CA SER A 7 -0.64 7.53 0.02
C SER A 7 -0.26 7.65 1.50
N GLY A 8 1.01 7.92 1.79
CA GLY A 8 1.60 7.75 3.12
C GLY A 8 1.86 6.28 3.48
N ALA A 9 2.19 5.46 2.47
CA ALA A 9 2.29 4.00 2.55
C ALA A 9 3.26 3.45 3.60
N LEU A 10 4.35 4.18 3.89
CA LEU A 10 5.39 3.80 4.84
C LEU A 10 5.13 4.33 6.26
N GLY A 11 4.06 5.10 6.44
CA GLY A 11 3.59 5.56 7.76
C GLY A 11 2.85 4.47 8.54
N ARG A 12 2.60 4.72 9.84
CA ARG A 12 1.90 3.78 10.73
C ARG A 12 0.49 3.40 10.23
N MET A 13 -0.26 4.39 9.74
CA MET A 13 -1.59 4.14 9.19
C MET A 13 -1.53 3.55 7.78
N GLY A 14 -0.61 4.00 6.93
CA GLY A 14 -0.46 3.46 5.57
C GLY A 14 -0.10 1.98 5.57
N THR A 15 0.82 1.56 6.44
CA THR A 15 1.16 0.14 6.64
C THR A 15 -0.03 -0.68 7.14
N THR A 16 -0.85 -0.12 8.04
CA THR A 16 -2.08 -0.76 8.52
C THR A 16 -3.11 -0.92 7.40
N ILE A 17 -3.35 0.13 6.60
CA ILE A 17 -4.26 0.07 5.44
C ILE A 17 -3.74 -0.94 4.41
N GLY A 18 -2.45 -0.92 4.10
CA GLY A 18 -1.84 -1.88 3.17
C GLY A 18 -2.07 -3.33 3.61
N ARG A 19 -2.00 -3.60 4.92
CA ARG A 19 -2.30 -4.94 5.47
C ARG A 19 -3.76 -5.32 5.25
N ILE A 20 -4.69 -4.41 5.56
CA ILE A 20 -6.13 -4.63 5.36
C ILE A 20 -6.42 -4.94 3.88
N VAL A 21 -5.84 -4.17 2.98
CA VAL A 21 -5.97 -4.39 1.52
C VAL A 21 -5.38 -5.73 1.10
N ASN A 22 -4.21 -6.10 1.62
CA ASN A 22 -3.53 -7.35 1.27
C ASN A 22 -4.27 -8.61 1.79
N GLU A 23 -5.06 -8.47 2.85
CA GLU A 23 -5.87 -9.56 3.43
C GLU A 23 -7.30 -9.63 2.84
N ALA A 24 -7.76 -8.58 2.16
CA ALA A 24 -9.12 -8.51 1.62
C ALA A 24 -9.26 -9.34 0.33
N PRO A 25 -10.27 -10.23 0.23
CA PRO A 25 -10.40 -11.17 -0.90
C PRO A 25 -10.84 -10.51 -2.21
N ASP A 26 -11.38 -9.29 -2.15
CA ASP A 26 -11.89 -8.54 -3.29
C ASP A 26 -10.99 -7.36 -3.69
N MET A 27 -9.85 -7.18 -3.02
CA MET A 27 -8.92 -6.07 -3.25
C MET A 27 -7.52 -6.54 -3.61
N GLU A 28 -6.79 -5.65 -4.28
CA GLU A 28 -5.39 -5.86 -4.62
C GLU A 28 -4.60 -4.57 -4.34
N LEU A 29 -3.54 -4.67 -3.54
CA LEU A 29 -2.57 -3.60 -3.41
C LEU A 29 -1.72 -3.54 -4.68
N VAL A 30 -1.73 -2.41 -5.37
CA VAL A 30 -0.99 -2.22 -6.64
C VAL A 30 0.21 -1.29 -6.51
N GLY A 31 0.35 -0.57 -5.39
CA GLY A 31 1.47 0.34 -5.14
C GLY A 31 1.18 1.33 -4.02
N GLY A 32 2.06 2.31 -3.86
CA GLY A 32 1.82 3.44 -2.95
C GLY A 32 2.70 4.64 -3.23
N SER A 33 2.46 5.72 -2.49
CA SER A 33 3.32 6.89 -2.45
C SER A 33 3.66 7.29 -1.02
N ASP A 34 4.86 7.83 -0.79
CA ASP A 34 5.27 8.41 0.49
C ASP A 34 6.46 9.36 0.28
N VAL A 35 6.87 10.14 1.28
CA VAL A 35 7.98 11.11 1.18
C VAL A 35 9.34 10.49 0.81
N ARG A 36 9.44 9.16 0.86
CA ARG A 36 10.62 8.38 0.47
C ARG A 36 10.18 7.14 -0.31
N ALA A 37 11.03 6.71 -1.24
CA ALA A 37 10.84 5.46 -1.96
C ALA A 37 10.96 4.24 -1.02
N GLY A 38 10.31 3.15 -1.40
CA GLY A 38 10.38 1.89 -0.66
C GLY A 38 9.48 0.81 -1.25
N THR A 39 9.11 -0.16 -0.42
CA THR A 39 8.19 -1.24 -0.79
C THR A 39 7.19 -1.52 0.32
N LEU A 40 5.96 -1.88 -0.04
CA LEU A 40 4.92 -2.31 0.91
C LEU A 40 4.23 -3.56 0.36
N PHE A 41 4.26 -4.67 1.11
CA PHE A 41 3.74 -5.98 0.68
C PHE A 41 4.20 -6.41 -0.74
N GLY A 42 5.47 -6.17 -1.05
CA GLY A 42 6.06 -6.50 -2.36
C GLY A 42 5.67 -5.56 -3.52
N ARG A 43 4.94 -4.47 -3.24
CA ARG A 43 4.63 -3.43 -4.22
C ARG A 43 5.50 -2.21 -4.03
N GLU A 44 5.80 -1.53 -5.13
CA GLU A 44 6.62 -0.32 -5.14
C GLU A 44 5.90 0.84 -4.46
N VAL A 45 6.65 1.60 -3.68
CA VAL A 45 6.24 2.89 -3.13
C VAL A 45 7.18 3.96 -3.68
N VAL A 46 6.59 4.94 -4.36
CA VAL A 46 7.32 6.04 -5.01
C VAL A 46 7.21 7.35 -4.22
N PRO A 47 8.16 8.30 -4.38
CA PRO A 47 8.04 9.66 -3.85
C PRO A 47 6.80 10.41 -4.33
#